data_AF-A0A661L7N4-F1
#
_entry.id   AF-A0A661L7N4-F1
#
_cell.length_a   1.000
_cell.length_b   1.000
_cell.length_c   1.000
_cell.angle_alpha   90.00
_cell.angle_beta   90.00
_cell.angle_gamma   90.00
#
_symmetry.space_group_name_H-M   'P 1'
#
loop_
_entity.id
_entity.type
_entity.pdbx_description
1 polymer ?
#
loop_
_entity_poly.entity_id
_entity_poly.type
_entity_poly.pdbx_seq_one_letter_code
_entity_poly.pdbx_strand_id
1 'polypeptide(L)' 'MKDTLNQSKIQQLLRKGVRIDRPETITIGKEVSCDQISDNRVVIHSGCKVYGSRTAIM' A
#
# COMPACT_ATOMS: atom_id res chain seq x y z
N MET A 1 -15.10 1.00 -14.32
CA MET A 1 -14.74 0.01 -13.27
C MET A 1 -13.27 0.20 -12.89
N LYS A 2 -12.97 1.17 -12.03
CA LYS A 2 -11.60 1.44 -11.55
C LYS A 2 -11.52 1.03 -10.06
N ASP A 3 -10.54 0.17 -9.76
CA ASP A 3 -9.87 0.08 -8.44
C ASP A 3 -10.49 -0.66 -7.24
N THR A 4 -11.27 -1.73 -7.43
CA THR A 4 -11.62 -2.63 -6.29
C THR A 4 -10.36 -3.28 -5.66
N LEU A 5 -9.33 -3.57 -6.47
CA LEU A 5 -8.12 -4.24 -6.00
C LEU A 5 -7.17 -3.32 -5.22
N ASN A 6 -7.02 -2.07 -5.65
CA ASN A 6 -6.18 -1.08 -4.94
C ASN A 6 -6.81 -0.73 -3.59
N GLN A 7 -8.12 -0.49 -3.56
CA GLN A 7 -8.88 -0.32 -2.32
C GLN A 7 -8.65 -1.50 -1.37
N SER A 8 -8.71 -2.74 -1.87
CA SER A 8 -8.45 -3.95 -1.07
C SER A 8 -7.04 -3.97 -0.45
N LYS A 9 -5.98 -3.63 -1.21
CA LYS A 9 -4.60 -3.62 -0.70
C LYS A 9 -4.35 -2.52 0.31
N ILE A 10 -4.87 -1.32 0.06
CA ILE A 10 -4.77 -0.21 1.01
C ILE A 10 -5.45 -0.59 2.34
N GLN A 11 -6.63 -1.21 2.29
CA GLN A 11 -7.31 -1.72 3.48
C GLN A 11 -6.50 -2.83 4.17
N GLN A 12 -5.85 -3.71 3.42
CA GLN A 12 -4.98 -4.75 3.98
C GLN A 12 -3.79 -4.14 4.75
N LEU A 13 -3.12 -3.13 4.19
CA LEU A 13 -1.99 -2.44 4.83
C LEU A 13 -2.42 -1.65 6.08
N LEU A 14 -3.55 -0.96 6.02
CA LEU A 14 -4.13 -0.27 7.17
C LEU A 14 -4.44 -1.27 8.30
N ARG A 15 -5.03 -2.43 7.99
CA ARG A 15 -5.28 -3.50 8.99
C ARG A 15 -3.99 -4.11 9.52
N LYS A 16 -2.94 -4.16 8.72
CA LYS A 16 -1.61 -4.66 9.13
C LYS A 16 -0.93 -3.73 10.14
N GLY A 17 -1.26 -2.43 10.11
CA GLY A 17 -0.67 -1.42 11.00
C GLY A 17 0.21 -0.39 10.30
N VAL A 18 0.29 -0.43 8.96
CA VAL A 18 0.96 0.60 8.18
C VAL A 18 0.18 1.91 8.31
N ARG A 19 0.88 2.99 8.63
CA ARG A 19 0.26 4.33 8.68
C ARG A 19 0.15 4.89 7.28
N ILE A 20 -1.05 5.31 6.89
CA ILE A 20 -1.31 5.97 5.60
C ILE A 20 -2.14 7.22 5.85
N ASP A 21 -1.59 8.40 5.56
CA ASP A 21 -2.24 9.67 5.92
C ASP A 21 -3.42 10.04 5.00
N ARG A 22 -3.34 9.72 3.69
CA ARG A 22 -4.41 9.93 2.70
C ARG A 22 -4.57 8.73 1.76
N PRO A 23 -5.26 7.66 2.21
CA PRO A 23 -5.41 6.39 1.50
C PRO A 23 -5.88 6.52 0.04
N GLU A 24 -6.80 7.46 -0.22
CA GLU A 24 -7.40 7.74 -1.52
C GLU A 24 -6.41 8.28 -2.57
N THR A 25 -5.25 8.77 -2.11
CA THR A 25 -4.19 9.31 -2.98
C THR A 25 -3.11 8.28 -3.30
N ILE A 26 -3.14 7.10 -2.65
CA ILE A 26 -2.11 6.08 -2.80
C ILE A 26 -2.48 5.11 -3.90
N THR A 27 -1.48 4.73 -4.69
CA THR A 27 -1.62 3.66 -5.68
C THR A 27 -0.64 2.54 -5.36
N ILE A 28 -1.16 1.33 -5.17
CA ILE A 28 -0.37 0.10 -5.05
C ILE A 28 -0.63 -0.76 -6.29
N GLY A 29 0.42 -1.03 -7.06
CA GLY A 29 0.40 -1.91 -8.23
C GLY A 29 -0.16 -3.29 -7.90
N LYS A 30 -0.81 -3.93 -8.87
CA LYS A 30 -1.40 -5.27 -8.68
C LYS A 30 -0.33 -6.33 -8.37
N GLU A 31 0.87 -6.11 -8.86
CA GLU A 31 2.05 -6.95 -8.69
C GLU A 31 2.71 -6.85 -7.31
N VAL A 32 2.47 -5.77 -6.56
CA VAL A 32 3.10 -5.55 -5.23
C VAL A 32 2.43 -6.45 -4.19
N SER A 33 3.20 -7.24 -3.44
CA SER A 33 2.66 -8.00 -2.31
C SER A 33 2.60 -7.14 -1.04
N CYS A 34 1.46 -7.13 -0.34
CA CYS A 34 1.35 -6.45 0.96
C CYS A 34 2.19 -7.13 2.06
N ASP A 35 2.57 -8.39 1.85
CA ASP A 35 3.44 -9.11 2.79
C ASP A 35 4.88 -8.56 2.76
N GLN A 36 5.30 -7.94 1.65
CA GLN A 36 6.61 -7.31 1.48
C GLN A 36 6.68 -5.87 2.04
N ILE A 37 5.58 -5.35 2.59
CA ILE A 37 5.52 -4.02 3.22
C ILE A 37 5.47 -4.21 4.73
N SER A 38 6.51 -3.81 5.44
CA SER A 38 6.60 -3.82 6.91
C SER A 38 5.49 -2.96 7.52
N ASP A 39 4.98 -3.36 8.68
CA ASP A 39 4.06 -2.59 9.54
C ASP A 39 4.79 -1.86 10.68
N ASN A 40 6.07 -2.17 10.90
CA ASN A 40 6.85 -1.59 11.98
C ASN A 40 7.34 -0.20 11.61
N ARG A 41 6.63 0.84 12.09
CA ARG A 41 6.97 2.26 11.88
C ARG A 41 7.00 2.71 10.41
N VAL A 42 6.33 1.98 9.53
CA VAL A 42 6.17 2.39 8.12
C VAL A 42 5.03 3.41 8.00
N VAL A 43 5.34 4.51 7.31
CA VAL A 43 4.38 5.56 6.96
C VAL A 43 4.40 5.77 5.44
N ILE A 44 3.25 5.70 4.78
CA ILE A 44 3.09 6.03 3.36
C ILE A 44 2.35 7.37 3.25
N HIS A 45 3.08 8.39 2.78
CA HIS A 45 2.54 9.74 2.61
C HIS A 45 1.75 9.91 1.30
N SER A 46 0.95 10.98 1.26
CA SER A 46 0.04 11.27 0.16
C SER A 46 0.74 11.32 -1.20
N GLY A 47 0.10 10.77 -2.24
CA GLY A 47 0.61 10.79 -3.61
C GLY A 47 1.68 9.74 -3.94
N CYS A 48 2.10 8.91 -2.99
CA CYS A 48 3.00 7.78 -3.26
C CYS A 48 2.36 6.76 -4.21
N LYS A 49 3.18 6.26 -5.14
CA LYS A 49 2.81 5.16 -6.04
C LYS A 49 3.86 4.06 -5.95
N VAL A 50 3.43 2.86 -5.61
CA VAL A 50 4.30 1.70 -5.38
C VAL A 50 4.02 0.66 -6.46
N TYR A 51 5.05 0.28 -7.21
CA TYR A 51 4.98 -0.68 -8.31
C TYR A 51 6.17 -1.64 -8.24
N GLY A 52 6.06 -2.78 -8.91
CA GLY A 52 7.10 -3.81 -9.00
C GLY A 52 6.84 -5.04 -8.14
N SER A 53 7.01 -6.23 -8.72
CA SER A 53 6.71 -7.52 -8.07
C SER A 53 7.64 -7.88 -6.91
N ARG A 54 8.82 -7.24 -6.86
CA ARG A 54 9.85 -7.44 -5.84
C ARG A 54 10.02 -6.22 -4.92
N THR A 55 9.07 -5.30 -4.95
CA THR A 55 9.14 -4.09 -4.15
C THR A 55 8.86 -4.42 -2.70
N ALA A 56 9.80 -4.05 -1.83
CA ALA A 56 9.69 -4.15 -0.38
C ALA A 56 9.84 -2.76 0.25
N ILE A 57 9.10 -2.51 1.32
CA ILE A 57 9.17 -1.28 2.12
C ILE A 57 9.39 -1.73 3.57
N MET A 58 10.43 -1.21 4.21
CA MET A 58 10.86 -1.63 5.55
C MET A 58 10.76 -0.49 6.56
#